data_AF-W1U7L5-F1
#
_entry.id   AF-W1U7L5-F1
#
_cell.length_a   1.000
_cell.length_b   1.000
_cell.length_c   1.000
_cell.angle_alpha   90.00
_cell.angle_beta   90.00
_cell.angle_gamma   90.00
#
_symmetry.space_group_name_H-M   'P 1'
#
loop_
_entity.id
_entity.type
_entity.pdbx_description
1 polymer ?
#
loop_
_entity_poly.entity_id
_entity_poly.type
_entity_poly.pdbx_seq_one_letter_code
_entity_poly.pdbx_strand_id
1 'polypeptide(L)'
;MTDTTRPKRYRMVSKYYKETYGEKVYKLPVALPLTCPNRDGSAGVGGCTFCGEIGAGYENRPAWMTVRMQLEENIAHIGPKYKAKKFIPY
;
A
#
# COMPACT_ATOMS: atom_id res chain seq x y z
N MET A 1 -10.03 14.08 -18.81
CA MET A 1 -9.37 14.89 -17.76
C MET A 1 -10.44 15.27 -16.75
N THR A 2 -10.26 14.99 -15.45
CA THR A 2 -11.26 15.32 -14.42
C THR A 2 -11.31 16.82 -14.19
N ASP A 3 -12.48 17.41 -14.38
CA ASP A 3 -12.78 18.82 -14.08
C ASP A 3 -12.51 19.13 -12.59
N THR A 4 -11.49 19.95 -12.33
CA THR A 4 -11.08 20.38 -10.99
C THR A 4 -11.91 21.53 -10.43
N THR A 5 -12.84 22.10 -11.23
CA THR A 5 -13.65 23.26 -10.82
C THR A 5 -14.87 22.88 -9.99
N ARG A 6 -15.34 21.63 -10.07
CA ARG A 6 -16.44 21.13 -9.24
C ARG A 6 -15.94 20.72 -7.85
N PRO A 7 -16.60 21.17 -6.77
CA PRO A 7 -16.25 20.73 -5.42
C PRO A 7 -16.43 19.21 -5.29
N LYS A 8 -15.42 18.53 -4.74
CA LYS A 8 -15.49 17.08 -4.51
C LYS A 8 -16.51 16.79 -3.43
N ARG A 9 -17.37 15.80 -3.67
CA ARG A 9 -18.34 15.28 -2.67
C ARG A 9 -17.71 14.43 -1.56
N TYR A 10 -16.39 14.29 -1.56
CA TYR A 10 -15.65 13.50 -0.58
C TYR A 10 -14.39 14.26 -0.13
N ARG A 11 -13.95 13.98 1.11
CA ARG A 11 -12.68 14.48 1.62
C ARG A 11 -11.55 13.56 1.15
N MET A 12 -10.61 14.11 0.40
CA MET A 12 -9.41 13.36 0.02
C MET A 12 -8.59 13.04 1.28
N VAL A 13 -8.30 11.77 1.49
CA VAL A 13 -7.48 11.32 2.63
C VAL A 13 -6.08 11.94 2.58
N SER A 14 -5.49 12.11 1.39
CA SER A 14 -4.20 12.81 1.22
C SER A 14 -4.25 14.28 1.66
N LYS A 15 -5.39 14.96 1.44
CA LYS A 15 -5.62 16.33 1.93
C LYS A 15 -5.73 16.33 3.45
N TYR A 16 -6.52 15.42 4.02
CA TYR A 16 -6.63 15.25 5.47
C TYR A 16 -5.26 15.03 6.13
N TYR A 17 -4.46 14.10 5.62
CA TYR A 17 -3.12 13.84 6.18
C TYR A 17 -2.18 15.03 6.07
N LYS A 18 -2.22 15.78 4.96
CA LYS A 18 -1.41 16.99 4.83
C LYS A 18 -1.82 18.07 5.84
N GLU A 19 -3.12 18.25 6.06
CA GLU A 19 -3.66 19.18 7.06
C GLU A 19 -3.29 18.75 8.50
N THR A 20 -3.41 17.46 8.82
CA THR A 20 -3.13 16.95 10.17
C THR A 20 -1.64 16.88 10.49
N TYR A 21 -0.80 16.52 9.53
CA TYR A 21 0.61 16.22 9.77
C TYR A 21 1.59 17.24 9.18
N GLY A 22 1.08 18.28 8.50
CA GLY A 22 1.86 19.38 7.89
C GLY A 22 2.67 19.01 6.64
N GLU A 23 2.68 17.73 6.27
CA GLU A 23 3.61 17.15 5.28
C GLU A 23 2.91 16.05 4.50
N LYS A 24 3.49 15.65 3.37
CA LYS A 24 2.96 14.53 2.58
C LYS A 24 3.18 13.20 3.32
N VAL A 25 2.11 12.43 3.46
CA VAL A 25 2.12 11.07 4.00
C VAL A 25 1.95 10.07 2.86
N TYR A 26 2.76 9.00 2.86
CA TYR A 26 2.73 7.95 1.83
C TYR A 26 2.53 6.56 2.46
N LYS A 27 1.72 5.71 1.82
CA LYS A 27 1.50 4.33 2.29
C LYS A 27 2.58 3.42 1.73
N LEU A 28 3.24 2.64 2.58
CA LEU A 28 4.27 1.70 2.18
C LEU A 28 3.77 0.27 2.37
N PRO A 29 3.82 -0.57 1.33
CA PRO A 29 3.39 -1.96 1.43
C PRO A 29 4.33 -2.76 2.34
N VAL A 30 3.76 -3.65 3.14
CA VAL A 30 4.43 -4.63 3.99
C VAL A 30 3.95 -6.03 3.63
N ALA A 31 4.87 -6.89 3.27
CA ALA A 31 4.62 -8.30 3.03
C ALA A 31 4.71 -9.08 4.34
N LEU A 32 3.72 -9.93 4.57
CA LEU A 32 3.75 -10.93 5.63
C LEU A 32 3.80 -12.33 5.00
N PRO A 33 4.38 -13.34 5.68
CA PRO A 33 4.45 -14.71 5.20
C PRO A 33 3.09 -15.42 5.37
N LEU A 34 2.05 -14.85 4.75
CA LEU A 34 0.67 -15.27 4.82
C LEU A 34 0.16 -15.56 3.42
N THR A 35 -0.86 -16.41 3.33
CA THR A 35 -1.54 -16.73 2.08
C THR A 35 -3.05 -16.55 2.23
N CYS A 36 -3.75 -16.40 1.10
CA CYS A 36 -5.20 -16.21 1.07
C CYS A 36 -5.91 -17.55 1.34
N PRO A 37 -6.94 -17.58 2.20
CA PRO A 37 -7.65 -18.82 2.52
C PRO A 37 -8.40 -19.43 1.32
N ASN A 38 -8.70 -18.63 0.29
CA ASN A 38 -9.28 -19.10 -0.98
C ASN A 38 -8.23 -19.68 -1.95
N ARG A 39 -6.94 -19.52 -1.64
CA ARG A 39 -5.82 -20.06 -2.43
C ARG A 39 -5.12 -21.22 -1.72
N ASP A 40 -5.03 -21.17 -0.40
CA ASP A 40 -4.39 -22.22 0.40
C ASP A 40 -5.28 -23.44 0.66
N GLY A 41 -6.57 -23.37 0.29
CA GLY A 41 -7.52 -24.47 0.44
C GLY A 41 -8.37 -24.42 1.70
N SER A 42 -8.10 -23.52 2.66
CA SER A 42 -8.79 -23.50 3.95
C SER A 42 -10.23 -22.97 3.90
N ALA A 43 -10.56 -22.09 2.95
CA ALA A 43 -11.91 -21.60 2.71
C ALA A 43 -12.41 -21.80 1.27
N GLY A 44 -11.50 -22.07 0.34
CA GLY A 44 -11.81 -22.29 -1.07
C GLY A 44 -10.56 -22.67 -1.88
N VAL A 45 -10.74 -22.91 -3.18
CA VAL A 45 -9.67 -23.33 -4.08
C VAL A 45 -9.55 -22.41 -5.29
N GLY A 46 -8.34 -22.22 -5.81
CA GLY A 46 -8.07 -21.48 -7.05
C GLY A 46 -7.97 -19.95 -6.90
N GLY A 47 -8.43 -19.37 -5.80
CA GLY A 47 -8.46 -17.92 -5.58
C GLY A 47 -9.65 -17.20 -6.22
N CYS A 48 -9.72 -15.88 -6.06
CA CYS A 48 -10.79 -15.07 -6.63
C CYS A 48 -10.59 -14.88 -8.15
N THR A 49 -11.66 -14.62 -8.90
CA THR A 49 -11.61 -14.37 -10.35
C THR A 49 -10.67 -13.23 -10.76
N PHE A 50 -10.39 -12.31 -9.85
CA PHE A 50 -9.47 -11.18 -10.05
C PHE A 50 -8.06 -11.42 -9.50
N CYS A 51 -7.76 -12.58 -8.90
CA CYS A 51 -6.42 -12.89 -8.42
C CYS A 51 -5.45 -12.99 -9.59
N GLY A 52 -4.29 -12.34 -9.46
CA GLY A 52 -3.14 -12.63 -10.32
C GLY A 52 -2.46 -13.94 -9.93
N GLU A 53 -1.43 -14.33 -10.70
CA GLU A 53 -0.69 -15.59 -10.49
C GLU A 53 -0.14 -15.74 -9.06
N ILE A 54 0.30 -14.64 -8.47
CA ILE A 54 0.84 -14.59 -7.10
C ILE A 54 -0.20 -14.16 -6.05
N GLY A 55 -1.45 -13.93 -6.44
CA GLY A 55 -2.48 -13.36 -5.57
C GLY A 55 -2.33 -11.84 -5.39
N ALA A 56 -2.58 -11.35 -4.18
CA ALA A 56 -2.36 -9.94 -3.81
C ALA A 56 -0.94 -9.78 -3.25
N GLY A 57 -0.21 -8.76 -3.69
CA GLY A 57 1.18 -8.52 -3.24
C GLY A 57 2.12 -7.98 -4.30
N TYR A 58 1.61 -7.42 -5.39
CA TYR A 58 2.42 -6.65 -6.32
C TYR A 58 3.08 -5.47 -5.59
N GLU A 59 4.34 -5.19 -5.90
CA GLU A 59 5.16 -4.13 -5.27
C GLU A 59 5.61 -4.38 -3.82
N ASN A 60 5.31 -5.57 -3.27
CA ASN A 60 5.81 -5.99 -1.96
C ASN A 60 7.29 -6.36 -2.01
N ARG A 61 7.97 -6.16 -0.87
CA ARG A 61 9.27 -6.79 -0.61
C ARG A 61 9.08 -8.28 -0.29
N PRO A 62 10.11 -9.13 -0.39
CA PRO A 62 9.98 -10.54 -0.03
C PRO A 62 9.53 -10.72 1.43
N ALA A 63 8.57 -11.63 1.66
CA ALA A 63 7.97 -11.85 2.98
C ALA A 63 8.93 -12.43 4.04
N TRP A 64 10.10 -12.93 3.64
CA TRP A 64 11.15 -13.37 4.56
C TRP A 64 11.91 -12.20 5.18
N MET A 65 11.84 -10.99 4.60
CA MET A 65 12.43 -9.80 5.19
C MET A 65 11.64 -9.37 6.41
N THR A 66 12.33 -8.93 7.47
CA THR A 66 11.66 -8.34 8.63
C THR A 66 10.87 -7.09 8.22
N VAL A 67 9.74 -6.83 8.89
CA VAL A 67 8.91 -5.63 8.62
C VAL A 67 9.76 -4.35 8.66
N ARG A 68 10.72 -4.27 9.58
CA ARG A 68 11.66 -3.14 9.68
C ARG A 68 12.46 -2.97 8.39
N MET A 69 13.11 -4.03 7.89
CA MET A 69 13.92 -3.97 6.66
C MET A 69 13.07 -3.55 5.47
N GLN A 70 11.87 -4.13 5.33
CA GLN A 70 10.95 -3.77 4.25
C GLN A 70 10.61 -2.28 4.27
N LEU A 71 10.32 -1.73 5.47
CA LEU A 71 10.02 -0.32 5.64
C LEU A 71 11.23 0.58 5.38
N GLU A 72 12.40 0.25 5.90
CA GLU A 72 13.63 1.03 5.71
C GLU A 72 14.02 1.11 4.23
N GLU A 73 14.00 -0.02 3.51
CA GLU A 73 14.28 -0.05 2.07
C GLU A 73 13.21 0.71 1.26
N ASN A 74 11.93 0.55 1.60
CA ASN A 74 10.86 1.23 0.88
C ASN A 74 10.87 2.75 1.15
N ILE A 75 11.17 3.20 2.36
CA ILE A 75 11.35 4.62 2.68
C ILE A 75 12.50 5.20 1.85
N ALA A 76 13.64 4.50 1.77
CA ALA A 76 14.80 4.95 1.00
C ALA A 76 14.49 5.08 -0.50
N HIS A 77 13.67 4.18 -1.04
CA HIS A 77 13.28 4.21 -2.46
C HIS A 77 12.17 5.24 -2.77
N ILE A 78 11.10 5.25 -1.98
CA ILE A 78 9.86 6.01 -2.24
C ILE A 78 9.96 7.45 -1.75
N GLY A 79 10.64 7.69 -0.62
CA GLY A 79 10.76 9.00 0.01
C GLY A 79 11.25 10.07 -0.97
N PRO A 80 12.41 9.88 -1.63
CA PRO A 80 12.92 10.84 -2.61
C PRO A 80 12.01 11.00 -3.83
N LYS A 81 11.51 9.89 -4.39
CA LYS A 81 10.67 9.87 -5.60
C LYS A 81 9.40 10.68 -5.43
N TYR A 82 8.73 10.53 -4.28
CA TYR A 82 7.44 11.17 -4.02
C TYR A 82 7.51 12.38 -3.08
N LYS A 83 8.72 12.75 -2.63
CA LYS A 83 8.96 13.84 -1.67
C LYS A 83 8.13 13.66 -0.39
N ALA A 84 8.04 12.42 0.09
CA ALA A 84 7.31 12.06 1.31
C ALA A 84 8.30 11.89 2.46
N LYS A 85 7.93 12.41 3.63
CA LYS A 85 8.73 12.29 4.87
C LYS A 85 8.03 11.50 5.97
N LYS A 86 6.73 11.24 5.79
CA LYS A 86 5.89 10.49 6.72
C LYS A 86 5.28 9.31 6.00
N PHE A 87 5.20 8.18 6.70
CA PHE A 87 4.82 6.91 6.10
C PHE A 87 3.82 6.17 6.98
N ILE A 88 2.93 5.42 6.34
CA ILE A 88 1.99 4.50 6.99
C ILE A 88 2.31 3.10 6.45
N PRO A 89 2.68 2.13 7.31
CA PRO A 89 2.77 0.73 6.89
C PRO A 89 1.38 0.23 6.50
N TYR A 90 1.28 -0.44 5.36
CA TYR A 90 0.05 -0.99 4.79
C TYR A 90 0.25 -2.47 4.45
#